data_AF-A0A0L6JXF2-F1
#
_entry.id   AF-A0A0L6JXF2-F1
#
_cell.length_a   1.000
_cell.length_b   1.000
_cell.length_c   1.000
_cell.angle_alpha   90.00
_cell.angle_beta   90.00
_cell.angle_gamma   90.00
#
_symmetry.space_group_name_H-M   'P 1'
#
loop_
_entity.id
_entity.type
_entity.pdbx_description
1 polymer ?
#
loop_
_entity_poly.entity_id
_entity_poly.type
_entity_poly.pdbx_seq_one_letter_code
_entity_poly.pdbx_strand_id
1 'polypeptide(L)'
;MPELYKNLGFRENPFSRFSAEEEVDYLSEIYLPPRYFQTLVTDLANGSSRFIFGERGSGKSALILELQRELSNKNVLSIIIDNYDSVPLDKNDRYLILLIIKNIIKNYVVSLSKNPQLLKVLDKYDKEKLAIFIKDFYNSISKREFENAYNKVTRYKSKNFLKNIFNNFLNKPINIAISSSLEIGSDAICKALNLPKNYSQDFYKNYLPKLGIEELSQCEKEKQFLENYTLLKDILLELVTLVKKSGFKNTVVFFDRIDEFRALDGRINRIADFTEQILKDTDLLYFKELSIVFSIWTEVKLKLNEKGVRFDKFKPIDISWTDSDISTILQKRLDYFSLVKPFNINNLIEDNNDINYLIDLAHKSPRDLIRLFSTVYDEQSIANSNSYKFDSANIIKAKIKFCKEYDYYSLFPSKRGTKEDIISIINKILRVGKVHFKSTDLVSEFKFSTQSANNYIKIMKDYGLIIDNDQVVGGAKEFIVIDPKIVFLIKNNIKMLRDIA
;
A
#
# COMPACT_ATOMS: atom_id res chain seq x y z
N MET A 1 -32.07 18.89 -17.57
CA MET A 1 -31.71 18.23 -18.85
C MET A 1 -31.41 16.77 -18.53
N PRO A 2 -31.79 15.80 -19.38
CA PRO A 2 -31.35 14.41 -19.17
C PRO A 2 -29.83 14.36 -19.23
N GLU A 3 -29.22 13.66 -18.27
CA GLU A 3 -27.78 13.42 -18.28
C GLU A 3 -27.44 12.42 -19.40
N LEU A 4 -26.37 12.71 -20.15
CA LEU A 4 -25.99 11.98 -21.37
C LEU A 4 -25.99 10.46 -21.18
N TYR A 5 -25.51 9.94 -20.05
CA TYR A 5 -25.47 8.49 -19.79
C TYR A 5 -26.83 7.79 -19.90
N LYS A 6 -27.95 8.48 -19.61
CA LYS A 6 -29.29 7.90 -19.71
C LYS A 6 -29.64 7.63 -21.18
N ASN A 7 -29.29 8.55 -22.06
CA ASN A 7 -29.49 8.42 -23.50
C ASN A 7 -28.56 7.35 -24.10
N LEU A 8 -27.35 7.20 -23.53
CA LEU A 8 -26.42 6.13 -23.91
C LEU A 8 -26.84 4.73 -23.39
N GLY A 9 -27.94 4.61 -22.64
CA GLY A 9 -28.47 3.33 -22.16
C GLY A 9 -27.86 2.83 -20.85
N PHE A 10 -27.28 3.72 -20.04
CA PHE A 10 -26.69 3.37 -18.74
C PHE A 10 -27.55 3.83 -17.56
N ARG A 11 -27.39 3.14 -16.43
CA ARG A 11 -28.00 3.49 -15.13
C ARG A 11 -27.28 4.66 -14.47
N GLU A 12 -25.97 4.73 -14.66
CA GLU A 12 -25.07 5.78 -14.18
C GLU A 12 -23.93 5.97 -15.20
N ASN A 13 -23.16 7.06 -15.10
CA ASN A 13 -22.02 7.29 -16.00
C ASN A 13 -20.90 6.27 -15.73
N PRO A 14 -20.62 5.34 -16.67
CA PRO A 14 -19.58 4.33 -16.47
C PRO A 14 -18.18 4.93 -16.38
N PHE A 15 -17.94 6.15 -16.87
CA PHE A 15 -16.60 6.74 -16.95
C PHE A 15 -16.29 7.72 -15.82
N SER A 16 -17.19 7.86 -14.85
CA SER A 16 -17.08 8.84 -13.76
C SER A 16 -16.04 8.51 -12.69
N ARG A 17 -15.72 7.23 -12.50
CA ARG A 17 -14.72 6.72 -11.54
C ARG A 17 -13.69 5.92 -12.30
N PHE A 18 -12.43 5.96 -11.87
CA PHE A 18 -11.33 5.27 -12.58
C PHE A 18 -10.23 4.78 -11.63
N SER A 19 -10.47 4.85 -10.32
CA SER A 19 -9.55 4.42 -9.27
C SER A 19 -10.14 3.19 -8.57
N ALA A 20 -9.31 2.20 -8.24
CA ALA A 20 -9.82 0.97 -7.62
C ALA A 20 -10.45 1.24 -6.23
N GLU A 21 -10.02 2.33 -5.60
CA GLU A 21 -10.46 2.80 -4.28
C GLU A 21 -11.88 3.37 -4.31
N GLU A 22 -12.27 4.02 -5.39
CA GLU A 22 -13.64 4.54 -5.60
C GLU A 22 -14.61 3.48 -6.12
N GLU A 23 -14.08 2.33 -6.53
CA GLU A 23 -14.79 1.24 -7.17
C GLU A 23 -14.96 0.01 -6.27
N VAL A 24 -14.48 0.06 -5.02
CA VAL A 24 -14.47 -1.08 -4.08
C VAL A 24 -15.80 -1.82 -3.99
N ASP A 25 -16.93 -1.10 -4.02
CA ASP A 25 -18.27 -1.67 -3.87
C ASP A 25 -18.69 -2.59 -5.04
N TYR A 26 -18.11 -2.41 -6.22
CA TYR A 26 -18.47 -3.16 -7.43
C TYR A 26 -17.25 -3.68 -8.21
N LEU A 27 -16.05 -3.51 -7.67
CA LEU A 27 -14.79 -3.86 -8.32
C LEU A 27 -14.82 -5.29 -8.83
N SER A 28 -15.32 -6.24 -8.05
CA SER A 28 -15.36 -7.65 -8.43
C SER A 28 -16.26 -7.98 -9.62
N GLU A 29 -17.27 -7.16 -9.88
CA GLU A 29 -18.17 -7.33 -11.02
C GLU A 29 -17.48 -6.91 -12.32
N ILE A 30 -16.64 -5.88 -12.24
CA ILE A 30 -15.93 -5.32 -13.40
C ILE A 30 -14.50 -5.84 -13.56
N TYR A 31 -13.95 -6.47 -12.53
CA TYR A 31 -12.56 -6.93 -12.50
C TYR A 31 -12.34 -8.10 -13.45
N LEU A 32 -11.23 -8.05 -14.20
CA LEU A 32 -10.75 -9.17 -14.99
C LEU A 32 -9.57 -9.81 -14.24
N PRO A 33 -9.74 -11.01 -13.64
CA PRO A 33 -8.65 -11.66 -12.93
C PRO A 33 -7.57 -12.12 -13.92
N PRO A 34 -6.28 -11.94 -13.60
CA PRO A 34 -5.21 -12.49 -14.42
C PRO A 34 -5.23 -14.03 -14.37
N ARG A 35 -4.70 -14.69 -15.41
CA ARG A 35 -4.77 -16.16 -15.56
C ARG A 35 -4.24 -16.95 -14.35
N TYR A 36 -3.26 -16.40 -13.64
CA TYR A 36 -2.60 -17.03 -12.49
C TYR A 36 -3.19 -16.60 -11.13
N PHE A 37 -4.34 -15.91 -11.11
CA PHE A 37 -4.91 -15.34 -9.89
C PHE A 37 -5.14 -16.38 -8.78
N GLN A 38 -5.75 -17.53 -9.09
CA GLN A 38 -6.02 -18.56 -8.08
C GLN A 38 -4.75 -19.24 -7.55
N THR A 39 -3.75 -19.43 -8.42
CA THR A 39 -2.42 -19.90 -8.00
C THR A 39 -1.78 -18.89 -7.06
N LEU A 40 -1.87 -17.60 -7.38
CA LEU A 40 -1.35 -16.52 -6.54
C LEU A 40 -2.00 -16.51 -5.15
N VAL A 41 -3.33 -16.60 -5.06
CA VAL A 41 -4.04 -16.70 -3.76
C VAL A 41 -3.53 -17.89 -2.96
N THR A 42 -3.33 -19.05 -3.60
CA THR A 42 -2.88 -20.27 -2.94
C THR A 42 -1.44 -20.14 -2.43
N ASP A 43 -0.55 -19.60 -3.25
CA ASP A 43 0.86 -19.38 -2.93
C ASP A 43 1.01 -18.43 -1.72
N LEU A 44 0.31 -17.29 -1.73
CA LEU A 44 0.32 -16.33 -0.63
C LEU A 44 -0.27 -16.92 0.65
N ALA A 45 -1.36 -17.66 0.54
CA ALA A 45 -1.95 -18.33 1.70
C ALA A 45 -1.03 -19.40 2.31
N ASN A 46 0.00 -19.85 1.58
CA ASN A 46 0.93 -20.90 2.00
C ASN A 46 2.33 -20.38 2.38
N GLY A 47 2.57 -19.06 2.39
CA GLY A 47 3.84 -18.48 2.84
C GLY A 47 4.79 -18.08 1.73
N SER A 48 4.32 -17.99 0.49
CA SER A 48 5.19 -17.68 -0.65
C SER A 48 5.12 -16.20 -1.01
N SER A 49 6.16 -15.43 -0.68
CA SER A 49 6.30 -14.02 -1.10
C SER A 49 6.34 -13.87 -2.63
N ARG A 50 5.81 -12.76 -3.16
CA ARG A 50 5.67 -12.52 -4.60
C ARG A 50 5.96 -11.07 -4.97
N PHE A 51 6.32 -10.85 -6.23
CA PHE A 51 6.48 -9.53 -6.82
C PHE A 51 5.41 -9.32 -7.87
N ILE A 52 4.65 -8.24 -7.78
CA ILE A 52 3.68 -7.83 -8.77
C ILE A 52 4.29 -6.65 -9.52
N PHE A 53 4.63 -6.88 -10.78
CA PHE A 53 5.07 -5.82 -11.69
C PHE A 53 3.92 -5.39 -12.59
N GLY A 54 3.87 -4.11 -12.91
CA GLY A 54 2.93 -3.61 -13.89
C GLY A 54 3.05 -2.11 -14.07
N GLU A 55 2.61 -1.65 -15.24
CA GLU A 55 2.60 -0.23 -15.58
C GLU A 55 1.75 0.59 -14.60
N ARG A 56 2.00 1.90 -14.55
CA ARG A 56 1.11 2.83 -13.84
C ARG A 56 -0.29 2.77 -14.47
N GLY A 57 -1.32 2.61 -13.63
CA GLY A 57 -2.69 2.43 -14.10
C GLY A 57 -3.06 1.04 -14.62
N SER A 58 -2.14 0.06 -14.61
CA SER A 58 -2.40 -1.34 -15.02
C SER A 58 -3.35 -2.13 -14.10
N GLY A 59 -3.80 -1.57 -12.97
CA GLY A 59 -4.70 -2.27 -12.04
C GLY A 59 -3.99 -3.12 -10.97
N LYS A 60 -2.74 -2.78 -10.61
CA LYS A 60 -2.03 -3.40 -9.47
C LYS A 60 -2.83 -3.31 -8.17
N SER A 61 -3.34 -2.12 -7.83
CA SER A 61 -4.18 -1.91 -6.64
C SER A 61 -5.49 -2.70 -6.69
N ALA A 62 -6.13 -2.80 -7.86
CA ALA A 62 -7.30 -3.66 -8.05
C ALA A 62 -6.99 -5.15 -7.79
N LEU A 63 -5.86 -5.65 -8.31
CA LEU A 63 -5.39 -7.01 -8.01
C LEU A 63 -5.18 -7.22 -6.51
N ILE A 64 -4.54 -6.26 -5.82
CA ILE A 64 -4.28 -6.36 -4.37
C ILE A 64 -5.57 -6.40 -3.57
N LEU A 65 -6.55 -5.54 -3.88
CA LEU A 65 -7.85 -5.53 -3.21
C LEU A 65 -8.60 -6.87 -3.40
N GLU A 66 -8.60 -7.41 -4.61
CA GLU A 66 -9.21 -8.71 -4.91
C GLU A 66 -8.48 -9.87 -4.21
N LEU A 67 -7.14 -9.84 -4.17
CA LEU A 67 -6.36 -10.80 -3.39
C LEU A 67 -6.65 -10.70 -1.89
N GLN A 68 -6.73 -9.48 -1.34
CA GLN A 68 -7.04 -9.26 0.07
C GLN A 68 -8.40 -9.85 0.44
N ARG A 69 -9.41 -9.65 -0.42
CA ARG A 69 -10.76 -10.20 -0.24
C ARG A 69 -10.73 -11.74 -0.24
N GLU A 70 -10.11 -12.36 -1.23
CA GLU A 70 -10.01 -13.82 -1.34
C GLU A 70 -9.21 -14.45 -0.20
N LEU A 71 -8.12 -13.80 0.23
CA LEU A 71 -7.30 -14.25 1.36
C LEU A 71 -8.07 -14.15 2.68
N SER A 72 -8.82 -13.07 2.88
CA SER A 72 -9.69 -12.91 4.05
C SER A 72 -10.73 -14.02 4.13
N ASN A 73 -11.34 -14.40 3.01
CA ASN A 73 -12.27 -15.54 2.91
C ASN A 73 -11.61 -16.88 3.26
N LYS A 74 -10.30 -17.01 3.05
CA LYS A 74 -9.49 -18.19 3.42
C LYS A 74 -8.86 -18.10 4.82
N ASN A 75 -9.36 -17.19 5.66
CA ASN A 75 -8.90 -16.98 7.03
C ASN A 75 -7.39 -16.67 7.12
N VAL A 76 -6.90 -15.86 6.18
CA VAL A 76 -5.54 -15.30 6.17
C VAL A 76 -5.61 -13.86 6.68
N LEU A 77 -4.68 -13.47 7.55
CA LEU A 77 -4.56 -12.07 7.98
C LEU A 77 -3.84 -11.28 6.88
N SER A 78 -4.60 -10.57 6.05
CA SER A 78 -4.08 -9.78 4.93
C SER A 78 -4.08 -8.27 5.21
N ILE A 79 -2.93 -7.63 5.02
CA ILE A 79 -2.69 -6.22 5.39
C ILE A 79 -2.14 -5.48 4.17
N ILE A 80 -2.63 -4.27 3.91
CA ILE A 80 -2.10 -3.38 2.87
C ILE A 80 -1.36 -2.23 3.56
N ILE A 81 -0.15 -1.96 3.08
CA ILE A 81 0.67 -0.81 3.44
C ILE A 81 0.79 0.03 2.16
N ASP A 82 0.24 1.24 2.20
CA ASP A 82 0.20 2.20 1.09
C ASP A 82 0.66 3.62 1.50
N ASN A 83 0.94 3.83 2.79
CA ASN A 83 1.50 5.05 3.34
C ASN A 83 2.91 4.79 3.90
N TYR A 84 3.86 5.61 3.44
CA TYR A 84 5.28 5.53 3.76
C TYR A 84 5.83 6.80 4.43
N ASP A 85 4.98 7.73 4.83
CA ASP A 85 5.37 9.06 5.35
C ASP A 85 6.28 8.97 6.59
N SER A 86 6.15 7.89 7.38
CA SER A 86 6.98 7.65 8.57
C SER A 86 8.32 6.97 8.27
N VAL A 87 8.62 6.68 7.00
CA VAL A 87 9.81 5.91 6.58
C VAL A 87 10.82 6.87 5.94
N PRO A 88 12.06 6.96 6.45
CA PRO A 88 13.10 7.78 5.83
C PRO A 88 13.45 7.24 4.43
N LEU A 89 14.04 8.10 3.59
CA LEU A 89 14.44 7.72 2.24
C LEU A 89 15.67 6.80 2.23
N ASP A 90 16.59 7.02 3.17
CA ASP A 90 17.84 6.29 3.30
C ASP A 90 17.88 5.48 4.59
N LYS A 91 18.58 4.33 4.57
CA LYS A 91 18.74 3.44 5.75
C LYS A 91 17.41 3.12 6.43
N ASN A 92 16.45 2.73 5.60
CA ASN A 92 15.03 2.68 5.91
C ASN A 92 14.50 1.27 6.24
N ASP A 93 15.34 0.25 6.07
CA ASP A 93 15.09 -1.14 6.41
C ASP A 93 14.38 -1.33 7.76
N ARG A 94 14.92 -0.75 8.83
CA ARG A 94 14.39 -0.86 10.20
C ARG A 94 13.02 -0.20 10.34
N TYR A 95 12.81 0.92 9.65
CA TYR A 95 11.54 1.63 9.64
C TYR A 95 10.47 0.87 8.85
N LEU A 96 10.84 0.21 7.75
CA LEU A 96 9.95 -0.66 6.99
C LEU A 96 9.51 -1.87 7.82
N ILE A 97 10.43 -2.55 8.52
CA ILE A 97 10.08 -3.66 9.43
C ILE A 97 9.17 -3.17 10.56
N LEU A 98 9.49 -2.03 11.18
CA LEU A 98 8.65 -1.45 12.22
C LEU A 98 7.25 -1.11 11.69
N LEU A 99 7.15 -0.60 10.47
CA LEU A 99 5.87 -0.31 9.81
C LEU A 99 5.06 -1.59 9.59
N ILE A 100 5.69 -2.70 9.18
CA ILE A 100 5.04 -4.00 9.06
C ILE A 100 4.50 -4.45 10.42
N ILE A 101 5.33 -4.43 11.47
CA ILE A 101 4.95 -4.85 12.83
C ILE A 101 3.74 -4.06 13.32
N LYS A 102 3.80 -2.73 13.24
CA LYS A 102 2.72 -1.83 13.68
C LYS A 102 1.41 -2.15 12.95
N ASN A 103 1.46 -2.36 11.64
CA ASN A 103 0.27 -2.67 10.84
C ASN A 103 -0.28 -4.08 11.11
N ILE A 104 0.57 -5.09 11.34
CA ILE A 104 0.13 -6.42 11.74
C ILE A 104 -0.57 -6.36 13.09
N ILE A 105 0.03 -5.74 14.10
CA ILE A 105 -0.56 -5.66 15.44
C ILE A 105 -1.88 -4.91 15.40
N LYS A 106 -1.96 -3.80 14.66
CA LYS A 106 -3.20 -3.04 14.46
C LYS A 106 -4.32 -3.92 13.91
N ASN A 107 -4.09 -4.59 12.78
CA ASN A 107 -5.10 -5.42 12.12
C ASN A 107 -5.44 -6.69 12.92
N TYR A 108 -4.44 -7.26 13.60
CA TYR A 108 -4.64 -8.41 14.47
C TYR A 108 -5.51 -8.05 15.68
N VAL A 109 -5.24 -6.94 16.37
CA VAL A 109 -6.09 -6.45 17.48
C VAL A 109 -7.53 -6.18 17.04
N VAL A 110 -7.73 -5.62 15.84
CA VAL A 110 -9.07 -5.45 15.25
C VAL A 110 -9.74 -6.81 15.04
N SER A 111 -9.01 -7.80 14.54
CA SER A 111 -9.52 -9.17 14.32
C SER A 111 -9.87 -9.87 15.63
N LEU A 112 -9.01 -9.76 16.66
CA LEU A 112 -9.27 -10.25 18.01
C LEU A 112 -10.50 -9.58 18.63
N SER A 113 -10.72 -8.31 18.29
CA SER A 113 -11.87 -7.55 18.77
C SER A 113 -13.19 -8.04 18.20
N LYS A 114 -13.18 -8.47 16.93
CA LYS A 114 -14.34 -9.10 16.26
C LYS A 114 -14.53 -10.55 16.70
N ASN A 115 -13.42 -11.29 16.87
CA ASN A 115 -13.42 -12.73 17.18
C ASN A 115 -12.58 -13.07 18.42
N PRO A 116 -13.09 -12.87 19.66
CA PRO A 116 -12.34 -13.13 20.90
C PRO A 116 -11.94 -14.60 21.12
N GLN A 117 -12.53 -15.54 20.38
CA GLN A 117 -12.20 -16.97 20.45
C GLN A 117 -10.73 -17.25 20.04
N LEU A 118 -10.16 -16.42 19.16
CA LEU A 118 -8.76 -16.51 18.74
C LEU A 118 -7.78 -16.43 19.92
N LEU A 119 -8.14 -15.68 20.98
CA LEU A 119 -7.34 -15.61 22.21
C LEU A 119 -7.41 -16.88 23.07
N LYS A 120 -8.45 -17.70 22.93
CA LYS A 120 -8.58 -18.91 23.76
C LYS A 120 -7.59 -20.00 23.34
N VAL A 121 -7.21 -20.01 22.06
CA VAL A 121 -6.25 -20.96 21.49
C VAL A 121 -4.83 -20.71 22.01
N LEU A 122 -4.49 -19.44 22.26
CA LEU A 122 -3.16 -19.07 22.77
C LEU A 122 -2.96 -19.52 24.23
N ASP A 123 -1.77 -20.04 24.54
CA ASP A 123 -1.40 -20.36 25.91
C ASP A 123 -1.10 -19.09 26.73
N LYS A 124 -0.71 -19.28 28.01
CA LYS A 124 -0.41 -18.14 28.90
C LYS A 124 0.82 -17.34 28.42
N TYR A 125 1.84 -18.02 27.92
CA TYR A 125 3.10 -17.41 27.49
C TYR A 125 2.92 -16.62 26.18
N ASP A 126 2.20 -17.18 25.21
CA ASP A 126 1.82 -16.50 23.97
C ASP A 126 0.96 -15.25 24.29
N LYS A 127 0.05 -15.31 25.27
CA LYS A 127 -0.71 -14.13 25.72
C LYS A 127 0.17 -13.06 26.35
N GLU A 128 1.18 -13.44 27.12
CA GLU A 128 2.16 -12.50 27.69
C GLU A 128 2.99 -11.83 26.59
N LYS A 129 3.47 -12.59 25.61
CA LYS A 129 4.16 -12.04 24.42
C LYS A 129 3.28 -11.05 23.66
N LEU A 130 2.03 -11.43 23.37
CA LEU A 130 1.09 -10.55 22.67
C LEU A 130 0.83 -9.26 23.46
N ALA A 131 0.73 -9.33 24.79
CA ALA A 131 0.57 -8.14 25.62
C ALA A 131 1.76 -7.19 25.52
N ILE A 132 2.99 -7.73 25.48
CA ILE A 132 4.21 -6.95 25.25
C ILE A 132 4.16 -6.29 23.87
N PHE A 133 3.84 -7.04 22.81
CA PHE A 133 3.75 -6.49 21.45
C PHE A 133 2.71 -5.37 21.35
N ILE A 134 1.53 -5.54 21.96
CA ILE A 134 0.51 -4.49 22.00
C ILE A 134 1.04 -3.27 22.76
N LYS A 135 1.69 -3.47 23.91
CA LYS A 135 2.21 -2.37 24.72
C LYS A 135 3.28 -1.55 23.99
N ASP A 136 4.15 -2.22 23.25
CA ASP A 136 5.35 -1.60 22.66
C ASP A 136 5.12 -1.10 21.23
N PHE A 137 4.15 -1.65 20.49
CA PHE A 137 3.97 -1.34 19.06
C PHE A 137 2.54 -0.97 18.64
N TYR A 138 1.52 -1.16 19.48
CA TYR A 138 0.15 -0.74 19.13
C TYR A 138 0.04 0.78 19.19
N ASN A 139 0.01 1.42 18.03
CA ASN A 139 -0.22 2.84 17.92
C ASN A 139 -1.70 3.11 17.65
N SER A 140 -2.43 3.60 18.66
CA SER A 140 -3.82 4.06 18.51
C SER A 140 -3.93 5.53 18.88
N ILE A 141 -4.77 6.26 18.14
CA ILE A 141 -5.09 7.66 18.42
C ILE A 141 -5.79 7.80 19.80
N SER A 142 -6.50 6.75 20.25
CA SER A 142 -7.25 6.76 21.51
C SER A 142 -6.60 5.92 22.60
N LYS A 143 -6.27 6.54 23.75
CA LYS A 143 -5.86 5.82 24.97
C LYS A 143 -6.88 4.72 25.38
N ARG A 144 -8.17 4.97 25.18
CA ARG A 144 -9.24 4.00 25.45
C ARG A 144 -9.14 2.77 24.55
N GLU A 145 -8.80 2.97 23.28
CA GLU A 145 -8.61 1.89 22.32
C GLU A 145 -7.40 1.03 22.67
N PHE A 146 -6.27 1.67 22.99
CA PHE A 146 -5.07 1.00 23.53
C PHE A 146 -5.40 0.18 24.79
N GLU A 147 -6.03 0.79 25.79
CA GLU A 147 -6.41 0.11 27.03
C GLU A 147 -7.35 -1.08 26.77
N ASN A 148 -8.28 -0.95 25.83
CA ASN A 148 -9.20 -2.02 25.46
C ASN A 148 -8.45 -3.17 24.78
N ALA A 149 -7.54 -2.88 23.85
CA ALA A 149 -6.70 -3.87 23.19
C ALA A 149 -5.85 -4.64 24.22
N TYR A 150 -5.15 -3.92 25.10
CA TYR A 150 -4.31 -4.52 26.13
C TYR A 150 -5.12 -5.31 27.16
N ASN A 151 -6.29 -4.79 27.60
CA ASN A 151 -7.16 -5.47 28.56
C ASN A 151 -7.75 -6.77 28.01
N LYS A 152 -8.07 -6.84 26.71
CA LYS A 152 -8.61 -8.07 26.12
C LYS A 152 -7.66 -9.24 26.26
N VAL A 153 -6.35 -8.99 26.13
CA VAL A 153 -5.31 -10.01 26.23
C VAL A 153 -4.96 -10.32 27.69
N THR A 154 -4.71 -9.30 28.50
CA THR A 154 -4.18 -9.46 29.87
C THR A 154 -5.24 -9.64 30.94
N ARG A 155 -6.46 -9.18 30.68
CA ARG A 155 -7.55 -8.96 31.64
C ARG A 155 -7.12 -8.11 32.85
N TYR A 156 -6.17 -7.19 32.65
CA TYR A 156 -5.59 -6.41 33.74
C TYR A 156 -6.64 -5.58 34.49
N LYS A 157 -7.69 -5.06 33.85
CA LYS A 157 -8.76 -4.31 34.53
C LYS A 157 -9.46 -5.19 35.57
N SER A 158 -9.77 -6.43 35.24
CA SER A 158 -10.37 -7.40 36.17
C SER A 158 -9.39 -7.81 37.27
N LYS A 159 -8.10 -8.01 36.94
CA LYS A 159 -7.05 -8.31 37.92
C LYS A 159 -6.83 -7.14 38.88
N ASN A 160 -6.72 -5.91 38.38
CA ASN A 160 -6.56 -4.70 39.18
C ASN A 160 -7.82 -4.39 39.99
N PHE A 161 -9.02 -4.70 39.48
CA PHE A 161 -10.24 -4.63 40.26
C PHE A 161 -10.23 -5.63 41.43
N LEU A 162 -9.83 -6.88 41.22
CA LEU A 162 -9.65 -7.86 42.30
C LEU A 162 -8.54 -7.46 43.27
N LYS A 163 -7.40 -6.96 42.77
CA LYS A 163 -6.33 -6.39 43.60
C LYS A 163 -6.82 -5.17 44.38
N ASN A 164 -7.71 -4.36 43.83
CA ASN A 164 -8.32 -3.22 44.53
C ASN A 164 -9.33 -3.67 45.59
N ILE A 165 -10.16 -4.67 45.30
CA ILE A 165 -11.01 -5.31 46.32
C ILE A 165 -10.14 -5.87 47.44
N PHE A 166 -9.06 -6.58 47.10
CA PHE A 166 -8.13 -7.09 48.09
C PHE A 166 -7.49 -5.95 48.87
N ASN A 167 -6.89 -4.95 48.23
CA ASN A 167 -6.18 -3.84 48.87
C ASN A 167 -7.10 -2.94 49.71
N ASN A 168 -8.35 -2.71 49.29
CA ASN A 168 -9.25 -1.77 49.95
C ASN A 168 -10.23 -2.46 50.92
N PHE A 169 -10.66 -3.68 50.62
CA PHE A 169 -11.75 -4.37 51.33
C PHE A 169 -11.28 -5.56 52.18
N LEU A 170 -10.16 -6.21 51.87
CA LEU A 170 -9.66 -7.39 52.60
C LEU A 170 -8.36 -7.10 53.36
N ASN A 171 -7.38 -6.46 52.73
CA ASN A 171 -6.05 -6.18 53.26
C ASN A 171 -6.12 -5.26 54.49
N LYS A 172 -6.96 -4.22 54.44
CA LYS A 172 -7.18 -3.31 55.59
C LYS A 172 -7.75 -4.04 56.82
N PRO A 173 -8.91 -4.72 56.77
CA PRO A 173 -9.44 -5.43 57.94
C PRO A 173 -8.57 -6.60 58.39
N ILE A 174 -7.85 -7.29 57.50
CA ILE A 174 -6.92 -8.36 57.87
C ILE A 174 -5.68 -7.80 58.59
N ASN A 175 -5.08 -6.73 58.10
CA ASN A 175 -3.96 -6.07 58.80
C ASN A 175 -4.41 -5.50 60.16
N ILE A 176 -5.64 -4.96 60.25
CA ILE A 176 -6.25 -4.52 61.51
C ILE A 176 -6.47 -5.71 62.47
N ALA A 177 -7.03 -6.83 61.98
CA ALA A 177 -7.26 -8.04 62.76
C ALA A 177 -5.96 -8.67 63.29
N ILE A 178 -4.91 -8.69 62.45
CA ILE A 178 -3.57 -9.15 62.84
C ILE A 178 -3.01 -8.23 63.93
N SER A 179 -3.09 -6.90 63.78
CA SER A 179 -2.65 -5.96 64.82
C SER A 179 -3.45 -6.09 66.12
N SER A 180 -4.77 -6.30 66.07
CA SER A 180 -5.60 -6.46 67.27
C SER A 180 -5.43 -7.82 67.94
N SER A 181 -5.19 -8.90 67.17
CA SER A 181 -4.90 -10.23 67.72
C SER A 181 -3.55 -10.30 68.42
N LEU A 182 -2.58 -9.49 67.97
CA LEU A 182 -1.29 -9.29 68.64
C LEU A 182 -1.43 -8.47 69.93
N GLU A 183 -2.39 -7.55 70.01
CA GLU A 183 -2.72 -6.83 71.25
C GLU A 183 -3.44 -7.71 72.29
N ILE A 184 -4.31 -8.63 71.86
CA ILE A 184 -5.16 -9.43 72.77
C ILE A 184 -4.52 -10.76 73.20
N GLY A 185 -3.56 -11.31 72.44
CA GLY A 185 -3.02 -12.67 72.64
C GLY A 185 -1.52 -12.77 72.95
N SER A 186 -0.93 -11.84 73.69
CA SER A 186 0.52 -11.58 73.62
C SER A 186 1.47 -12.55 74.35
N ASP A 187 1.02 -13.67 74.94
CA ASP A 187 1.95 -14.59 75.65
C ASP A 187 1.99 -16.03 75.12
N ALA A 188 0.87 -16.58 74.64
CA ALA A 188 0.84 -17.96 74.13
C ALA A 188 1.44 -18.08 72.72
N ILE A 189 1.20 -17.08 71.85
CA ILE A 189 1.64 -17.10 70.44
C ILE A 189 3.13 -16.69 70.33
N CYS A 190 3.58 -15.72 71.12
CA CYS A 190 4.99 -15.29 71.17
C CYS A 190 5.93 -16.42 71.63
N LYS A 191 5.46 -17.29 72.54
CA LYS A 191 6.16 -18.52 72.95
C LYS A 191 6.14 -19.61 71.89
N ALA A 192 5.04 -19.79 71.16
CA ALA A 192 4.94 -20.79 70.08
C ALA A 192 5.83 -20.45 68.87
N LEU A 193 6.15 -19.15 68.66
CA LEU A 193 6.88 -18.65 67.49
C LEU A 193 8.30 -18.09 67.81
N ASN A 194 8.75 -18.15 69.06
CA ASN A 194 10.10 -17.74 69.48
C ASN A 194 10.51 -16.29 69.10
N LEU A 195 9.59 -15.33 69.23
CA LEU A 195 9.85 -13.93 68.87
C LEU A 195 10.29 -13.09 70.09
N PRO A 196 11.29 -12.19 69.95
CA PRO A 196 11.80 -11.38 71.06
C PRO A 196 10.78 -10.31 71.49
N LYS A 197 10.55 -10.20 72.81
CA LYS A 197 9.69 -9.18 73.43
C LYS A 197 10.42 -7.83 73.46
N ASN A 198 10.10 -6.93 72.54
CA ASN A 198 10.37 -5.50 72.71
C ASN A 198 9.20 -4.69 72.15
N TYR A 199 8.56 -3.93 73.03
CA TYR A 199 7.51 -2.98 72.69
C TYR A 199 8.17 -1.69 72.18
N SER A 200 7.83 -1.29 70.96
CA SER A 200 8.05 0.07 70.47
C SER A 200 6.83 0.59 69.72
N GLN A 201 6.63 1.89 69.85
CA GLN A 201 5.35 2.59 69.88
C GLN A 201 4.99 3.23 68.53
N ASP A 202 5.13 2.48 67.43
CA ASP A 202 4.71 2.91 66.08
C ASP A 202 3.67 1.93 65.52
N PHE A 203 2.39 2.21 65.78
CA PHE A 203 1.29 1.29 65.52
C PHE A 203 0.65 1.50 64.13
N TYR A 204 1.36 1.05 63.09
CA TYR A 204 0.78 0.55 61.84
C TYR A 204 1.86 -0.24 61.08
N LYS A 205 2.11 -1.50 61.47
CA LYS A 205 2.92 -2.41 60.64
C LYS A 205 2.00 -3.07 59.61
N ASN A 206 2.17 -2.74 58.33
CA ASN A 206 1.51 -3.43 57.23
C ASN A 206 2.10 -4.84 57.10
N TYR A 207 1.52 -5.82 57.78
CA TYR A 207 2.00 -7.20 57.78
C TYR A 207 1.79 -7.89 56.42
N LEU A 208 0.70 -7.56 55.72
CA LEU A 208 0.47 -7.98 54.34
C LEU A 208 0.73 -6.81 53.37
N PRO A 209 1.69 -6.94 52.43
CA PRO A 209 1.95 -5.90 51.44
C PRO A 209 0.73 -5.69 50.54
N LYS A 210 0.47 -4.44 50.16
CA LYS A 210 -0.54 -4.12 49.14
C LYS A 210 -0.11 -4.75 47.82
N LEU A 211 -1.05 -5.35 47.10
CA LEU A 211 -0.80 -5.86 45.75
C LEU A 211 -0.57 -4.67 44.81
N GLY A 212 0.54 -4.69 44.07
CA GLY A 212 0.83 -3.65 43.07
C GLY A 212 -0.26 -3.57 42.00
N ILE A 213 -0.86 -2.39 41.87
CA ILE A 213 -1.77 -2.06 40.78
C ILE A 213 -0.93 -1.88 39.52
N GLU A 214 -1.26 -2.60 38.45
CA GLU A 214 -0.57 -2.40 37.17
C GLU A 214 -1.03 -1.07 36.55
N GLU A 215 -0.13 -0.09 36.49
CA GLU A 215 -0.34 1.14 35.74
C GLU A 215 0.03 0.92 34.26
N LEU A 216 -0.84 1.38 33.35
CA LEU A 216 -0.57 1.33 31.92
C LEU A 216 0.10 2.62 31.45
N SER A 217 1.37 2.49 31.11
CA SER A 217 2.09 3.44 30.25
C SER A 217 2.40 2.78 28.90
N GLN A 218 2.11 3.50 27.82
CA GLN A 218 2.63 3.16 26.50
C GLN A 218 4.15 3.38 26.54
N CYS A 219 4.92 2.40 26.04
CA CYS A 219 6.37 2.47 26.15
C CYS A 219 6.96 3.19 24.93
N GLU A 220 7.63 4.33 25.14
CA GLU A 220 8.31 5.08 24.07
C GLU A 220 9.69 4.46 23.71
N LYS A 221 9.75 3.13 23.55
CA LYS A 221 10.99 2.40 23.23
C LYS A 221 11.32 2.35 21.74
N GLU A 222 10.57 3.05 20.89
CA GLU A 222 10.73 3.00 19.43
C GLU A 222 12.18 3.28 18.98
N LYS A 223 12.85 4.25 19.62
CA LYS A 223 14.25 4.59 19.32
C LYS A 223 15.21 3.42 19.58
N GLN A 224 14.98 2.64 20.63
CA GLN A 224 15.82 1.50 21.01
C GLN A 224 15.68 0.35 20.00
N PHE A 225 14.46 0.09 19.51
CA PHE A 225 14.25 -0.95 18.50
C PHE A 225 14.85 -0.56 17.14
N LEU A 226 14.80 0.72 16.78
CA LEU A 226 15.39 1.25 15.56
C LEU A 226 16.92 1.19 15.52
N GLU A 227 17.60 0.77 16.59
CA GLU A 227 19.05 0.54 16.59
C GLU A 227 19.43 -0.84 16.02
N ASN A 228 18.54 -1.83 16.08
CA ASN A 228 18.86 -3.23 15.76
C ASN A 228 17.85 -3.86 14.80
N TYR A 229 18.27 -4.02 13.53
CA TYR A 229 17.46 -4.65 12.49
C TYR A 229 17.10 -6.11 12.81
N THR A 230 18.08 -6.90 13.26
CA THR A 230 17.88 -8.33 13.58
C THR A 230 16.83 -8.51 14.67
N LEU A 231 16.89 -7.69 15.72
CA LEU A 231 15.88 -7.71 16.79
C LEU A 231 14.47 -7.40 16.27
N LEU A 232 14.34 -6.37 15.43
CA LEU A 232 13.06 -6.03 14.80
C LEU A 232 12.53 -7.17 13.92
N LYS A 233 13.42 -7.80 13.15
CA LYS A 233 13.08 -8.96 12.32
C LYS A 233 12.59 -10.11 13.20
N ASP A 234 13.32 -10.47 14.26
CA ASP A 234 12.92 -11.54 15.17
C ASP A 234 11.55 -11.28 15.82
N ILE A 235 11.29 -10.03 16.25
CA ILE A 235 9.99 -9.60 16.78
C ILE A 235 8.88 -9.80 15.73
N LEU A 236 9.13 -9.42 14.47
CA LEU A 236 8.19 -9.63 13.38
C LEU A 236 7.89 -11.12 13.17
N LEU A 237 8.92 -11.97 13.13
CA LEU A 237 8.77 -13.41 12.92
C LEU A 237 8.01 -14.08 14.08
N GLU A 238 8.29 -13.69 15.32
CA GLU A 238 7.55 -14.16 16.49
C GLU A 238 6.08 -13.73 16.45
N LEU A 239 5.81 -12.47 16.08
CA LEU A 239 4.46 -11.93 15.97
C LEU A 239 3.62 -12.71 14.95
N VAL A 240 4.13 -12.96 13.74
CA VAL A 240 3.36 -13.70 12.72
C VAL A 240 3.15 -15.17 13.09
N THR A 241 4.12 -15.76 13.81
CA THR A 241 3.98 -17.11 14.37
C THR A 241 2.84 -17.16 15.38
N LEU A 242 2.74 -16.14 16.24
CA LEU A 242 1.65 -16.00 17.21
C LEU A 242 0.29 -15.79 16.50
N VAL A 243 0.24 -14.97 15.47
CA VAL A 243 -0.97 -14.78 14.64
C VAL A 243 -1.44 -16.11 14.05
N LYS A 244 -0.53 -16.91 13.48
CA LYS A 244 -0.87 -18.24 12.95
C LYS A 244 -1.38 -19.18 14.04
N LYS A 245 -0.72 -19.25 15.20
CA LYS A 245 -1.17 -20.04 16.36
C LYS A 245 -2.58 -19.68 16.82
N SER A 246 -2.98 -18.41 16.69
CA SER A 246 -4.32 -17.95 17.10
C SER A 246 -5.46 -18.48 16.23
N GLY A 247 -5.14 -19.07 15.07
CA GLY A 247 -6.09 -19.72 14.17
C GLY A 247 -6.09 -19.20 12.73
N PHE A 248 -5.27 -18.20 12.39
CA PHE A 248 -5.11 -17.76 11.00
C PHE A 248 -4.31 -18.79 10.19
N LYS A 249 -4.67 -18.97 8.92
CA LYS A 249 -3.92 -19.83 8.00
C LYS A 249 -2.51 -19.29 7.77
N ASN A 250 -2.40 -17.98 7.55
CA ASN A 250 -1.13 -17.28 7.36
C ASN A 250 -1.26 -15.76 7.57
N THR A 251 -0.13 -15.05 7.53
CA THR A 251 -0.10 -13.57 7.45
C THR A 251 0.42 -13.13 6.08
N VAL A 252 -0.25 -12.18 5.43
CA VAL A 252 0.14 -11.61 4.14
C VAL A 252 0.20 -10.09 4.25
N VAL A 253 1.32 -9.51 3.82
CA VAL A 253 1.55 -8.05 3.82
C VAL A 253 1.78 -7.58 2.38
N PHE A 254 0.91 -6.70 1.91
CA PHE A 254 1.01 -6.05 0.61
C PHE A 254 1.64 -4.67 0.78
N PHE A 255 2.68 -4.41 0.01
CA PHE A 255 3.23 -3.07 -0.21
C PHE A 255 2.68 -2.57 -1.54
N ASP A 256 1.80 -1.57 -1.49
CA ASP A 256 1.25 -0.93 -2.68
C ASP A 256 1.68 0.53 -2.77
N ARG A 257 1.56 1.13 -3.97
CA ARG A 257 1.75 2.57 -4.18
C ARG A 257 3.11 3.14 -3.77
N ILE A 258 4.16 2.32 -3.75
CA ILE A 258 5.52 2.81 -3.45
C ILE A 258 5.93 3.90 -4.45
N ASP A 259 5.56 3.75 -5.73
CA ASP A 259 5.83 4.71 -6.79
C ASP A 259 5.00 6.01 -6.70
N GLU A 260 3.94 6.02 -5.88
CA GLU A 260 3.13 7.20 -5.56
C GLU A 260 3.61 7.93 -4.28
N PHE A 261 4.60 7.37 -3.57
CA PHE A 261 5.17 8.03 -2.39
C PHE A 261 5.87 9.33 -2.79
N ARG A 262 5.27 10.46 -2.40
CA ARG A 262 5.68 11.80 -2.85
C ARG A 262 7.17 12.11 -2.66
N ALA A 263 7.78 11.62 -1.58
CA ALA A 263 9.19 11.88 -1.29
C ALA A 263 10.16 11.23 -2.31
N LEU A 264 9.68 10.28 -3.13
CA LEU A 264 10.45 9.62 -4.19
C LEU A 264 10.34 10.34 -5.55
N ASP A 265 9.48 11.36 -5.68
CA ASP A 265 9.23 12.12 -6.92
C ASP A 265 8.88 11.23 -8.14
N GLY A 266 8.39 10.01 -7.90
CA GLY A 266 8.06 9.05 -8.96
C GLY A 266 9.25 8.55 -9.79
N ARG A 267 10.50 8.80 -9.36
CA ARG A 267 11.71 8.49 -10.14
C ARG A 267 12.21 7.07 -9.93
N ILE A 268 12.58 6.41 -11.03
CA ILE A 268 12.98 4.99 -11.04
C ILE A 268 14.13 4.72 -10.07
N ASN A 269 15.19 5.52 -10.10
CA ASN A 269 16.35 5.30 -9.24
C ASN A 269 16.00 5.42 -7.75
N ARG A 270 15.18 6.41 -7.38
CA ARG A 270 14.78 6.63 -5.97
C ARG A 270 13.87 5.52 -5.45
N ILE A 271 12.93 5.05 -6.26
CA ILE A 271 12.08 3.90 -5.89
C ILE A 271 12.93 2.64 -5.71
N ALA A 272 13.90 2.42 -6.59
CA ALA A 272 14.82 1.30 -6.47
C ALA A 272 15.68 1.40 -5.19
N ASP A 273 16.27 2.57 -4.91
CA ASP A 273 17.06 2.83 -3.70
C ASP A 273 16.24 2.60 -2.42
N PHE A 274 15.01 3.10 -2.39
CA PHE A 274 14.10 2.99 -1.24
C PHE A 274 13.70 1.55 -0.92
N THR A 275 13.57 0.68 -1.94
CA THR A 275 13.09 -0.69 -1.75
C THR A 275 14.21 -1.73 -1.67
N GLU A 276 15.40 -1.41 -2.16
CA GLU A 276 16.51 -2.35 -2.34
C GLU A 276 16.81 -3.22 -1.11
N GLN A 277 16.91 -2.62 0.08
CA GLN A 277 17.38 -3.33 1.29
C GLN A 277 16.40 -4.43 1.72
N ILE A 278 15.10 -4.14 1.79
CA ILE A 278 14.09 -5.13 2.18
C ILE A 278 13.92 -6.22 1.11
N LEU A 279 14.09 -5.87 -0.17
CA LEU A 279 13.97 -6.83 -1.27
C LEU A 279 15.15 -7.79 -1.37
N LYS A 280 16.29 -7.45 -0.76
CA LYS A 280 17.47 -8.32 -0.69
C LYS A 280 17.43 -9.31 0.48
N ASP A 281 16.59 -9.08 1.50
CA ASP A 281 16.47 -9.98 2.64
C ASP A 281 15.67 -11.23 2.26
N THR A 282 16.37 -12.22 1.71
CA THR A 282 15.74 -13.47 1.29
C THR A 282 15.18 -14.26 2.46
N ASP A 283 15.78 -14.18 3.64
CA ASP A 283 15.33 -14.95 4.81
C ASP A 283 13.96 -14.45 5.29
N LEU A 284 13.74 -13.13 5.23
CA LEU A 284 12.43 -12.53 5.49
C LEU A 284 11.41 -12.97 4.43
N LEU A 285 11.78 -12.91 3.15
CA LEU A 285 10.89 -13.24 2.04
C LEU A 285 10.54 -14.74 1.94
N TYR A 286 11.39 -15.64 2.48
CA TYR A 286 11.17 -17.09 2.52
C TYR A 286 10.46 -17.59 3.79
N PHE A 287 10.16 -16.70 4.75
CA PHE A 287 9.56 -17.12 6.00
C PHE A 287 8.14 -17.68 5.80
N LYS A 288 7.92 -18.95 6.11
CA LYS A 288 6.70 -19.68 5.74
C LYS A 288 5.42 -19.12 6.37
N GLU A 289 5.52 -18.45 7.52
CA GLU A 289 4.41 -17.84 8.24
C GLU A 289 4.11 -16.39 7.79
N LEU A 290 4.87 -15.86 6.82
CA LEU A 290 4.71 -14.50 6.31
C LEU A 290 4.91 -14.46 4.80
N SER A 291 3.89 -14.07 4.05
CA SER A 291 4.08 -13.69 2.65
C SER A 291 4.13 -12.19 2.52
N ILE A 292 5.16 -11.69 1.86
CA ILE A 292 5.27 -10.27 1.50
C ILE A 292 5.07 -10.14 0.00
N VAL A 293 4.23 -9.18 -0.38
CA VAL A 293 3.93 -8.87 -1.78
C VAL A 293 4.30 -7.43 -2.05
N PHE A 294 5.19 -7.22 -3.02
CA PHE A 294 5.55 -5.87 -3.48
C PHE A 294 4.90 -5.60 -4.82
N SER A 295 4.07 -4.57 -4.88
CA SER A 295 3.55 -3.95 -6.10
C SER A 295 4.57 -2.90 -6.57
N ILE A 296 5.20 -3.17 -7.71
CA ILE A 296 6.32 -2.38 -8.23
C ILE A 296 6.00 -1.99 -9.68
N TRP A 297 6.36 -0.77 -10.04
CA TRP A 297 6.32 -0.32 -11.43
C TRP A 297 7.37 -1.07 -12.28
N THR A 298 6.98 -1.57 -13.46
CA THR A 298 7.80 -2.46 -14.30
C THR A 298 9.20 -1.90 -14.58
N GLU A 299 9.31 -0.60 -14.80
CA GLU A 299 10.53 0.11 -15.21
C GLU A 299 11.58 0.11 -14.09
N VAL A 300 11.15 -0.09 -12.85
CA VAL A 300 12.03 -0.22 -11.68
C VAL A 300 12.69 -1.59 -11.62
N LYS A 301 12.12 -2.62 -12.25
CA LYS A 301 12.61 -4.02 -12.24
C LYS A 301 14.06 -4.13 -12.70
N LEU A 302 14.41 -3.49 -13.82
CA LEU A 302 15.78 -3.50 -14.35
C LEU A 302 16.75 -2.88 -13.35
N LYS A 303 16.39 -1.75 -12.74
CA LYS A 303 17.23 -1.07 -11.77
C LYS A 303 17.44 -1.88 -10.49
N LEU A 304 16.41 -2.58 -10.02
CA LEU A 304 16.49 -3.48 -8.85
C LEU A 304 17.35 -4.72 -9.15
N ASN A 305 17.28 -5.27 -10.36
CA ASN A 305 18.17 -6.35 -10.81
C ASN A 305 19.63 -5.92 -10.84
N GLU A 306 19.94 -4.74 -11.39
CA GLU A 306 21.30 -4.16 -11.36
C GLU A 306 21.83 -4.01 -9.94
N LYS A 307 20.95 -3.71 -8.99
CA LYS A 307 21.27 -3.60 -7.57
C LYS A 307 21.42 -4.96 -6.89
N GLY A 308 21.10 -6.07 -7.54
CA GLY A 308 21.27 -7.42 -7.00
C GLY A 308 20.03 -8.00 -6.31
N VAL A 309 18.84 -7.42 -6.53
CA VAL A 309 17.59 -8.07 -6.13
C VAL A 309 17.36 -9.31 -6.99
N ARG A 310 17.02 -10.43 -6.35
CA ARG A 310 16.93 -11.76 -6.99
C ARG A 310 15.48 -12.14 -7.31
N PHE A 311 14.91 -11.57 -8.37
CA PHE A 311 13.56 -11.94 -8.82
C PHE A 311 13.48 -13.37 -9.41
N ASP A 312 14.60 -13.97 -9.79
CA ASP A 312 14.65 -15.38 -10.23
C ASP A 312 14.27 -16.36 -9.10
N LYS A 313 14.52 -15.98 -7.84
CA LYS A 313 14.16 -16.78 -6.66
C LYS A 313 12.67 -16.70 -6.30
N PHE A 314 11.97 -15.66 -6.73
CA PHE A 314 10.57 -15.40 -6.41
C PHE A 314 9.83 -15.10 -7.70
N LYS A 315 9.10 -16.10 -8.22
CA LYS A 315 8.38 -15.97 -9.50
C LYS A 315 7.64 -14.63 -9.58
N PRO A 316 8.08 -13.69 -10.43
CA PRO A 316 7.42 -12.41 -10.58
C PRO A 316 6.12 -12.60 -11.33
N ILE A 317 5.21 -11.67 -11.07
CA ILE A 317 3.87 -11.63 -11.61
C ILE A 317 3.74 -10.34 -12.38
N ASP A 318 3.78 -10.44 -13.69
CA ASP A 318 3.67 -9.27 -14.56
C ASP A 318 2.19 -9.08 -14.94
N ILE A 319 1.60 -7.97 -14.49
CA ILE A 319 0.30 -7.47 -14.95
C ILE A 319 0.57 -6.74 -16.26
N SER A 320 0.35 -7.46 -17.36
CA SER A 320 0.40 -6.92 -18.70
C SER A 320 -0.92 -7.24 -19.39
N TRP A 321 -1.52 -6.22 -19.99
CA TRP A 321 -2.76 -6.36 -20.72
C TRP A 321 -2.47 -6.39 -22.21
N THR A 322 -3.14 -7.29 -22.91
CA THR A 322 -3.27 -7.21 -24.37
C THR A 322 -4.42 -6.29 -24.73
N ASP A 323 -4.49 -5.84 -25.98
CA ASP A 323 -5.57 -4.95 -26.44
C ASP A 323 -6.95 -5.64 -26.34
N SER A 324 -6.98 -6.98 -26.48
CA SER A 324 -8.18 -7.78 -26.25
C SER A 324 -8.55 -7.85 -24.76
N ASP A 325 -7.59 -7.90 -23.85
CA ASP A 325 -7.88 -7.82 -22.41
C ASP A 325 -8.43 -6.44 -22.04
N ILE A 326 -7.85 -5.35 -22.57
CA ILE A 326 -8.34 -3.99 -22.38
C ILE A 326 -9.78 -3.84 -22.89
N SER A 327 -10.06 -4.39 -24.08
CA SER A 327 -11.42 -4.44 -24.64
C SER A 327 -12.37 -5.20 -23.73
N THR A 328 -11.92 -6.32 -23.13
CA THR A 328 -12.72 -7.13 -22.21
C THR A 328 -12.99 -6.38 -20.90
N ILE A 329 -12.01 -5.66 -20.36
CA ILE A 329 -12.16 -4.82 -19.16
C ILE A 329 -13.20 -3.72 -19.41
N LEU A 330 -13.11 -3.05 -20.56
CA LEU A 330 -14.09 -2.05 -20.98
C LEU A 330 -15.49 -2.68 -21.09
N GLN A 331 -15.60 -3.82 -21.75
CA GLN A 331 -16.87 -4.52 -21.95
C GLN A 331 -17.53 -4.89 -20.62
N LYS A 332 -16.79 -5.52 -19.68
CA LYS A 332 -17.31 -5.84 -18.34
C LYS A 332 -17.85 -4.60 -17.61
N ARG A 333 -17.14 -3.48 -17.75
CA ARG A 333 -17.56 -2.21 -17.16
C ARG A 333 -18.85 -1.70 -17.79
N LEU A 334 -18.94 -1.65 -19.11
CA LEU A 334 -20.16 -1.22 -19.82
C LEU A 334 -21.34 -2.12 -19.45
N ASP A 335 -21.13 -3.43 -19.38
CA ASP A 335 -22.13 -4.40 -18.96
C ASP A 335 -22.63 -4.13 -17.54
N TYR A 336 -21.74 -3.82 -16.58
CA TYR A 336 -22.13 -3.50 -15.21
C TYR A 336 -23.10 -2.31 -15.13
N PHE A 337 -22.79 -1.22 -15.83
CA PHE A 337 -23.57 0.03 -15.79
C PHE A 337 -24.78 0.07 -16.73
N SER A 338 -24.86 -0.84 -17.70
CA SER A 338 -25.93 -0.85 -18.70
C SER A 338 -27.33 -1.17 -18.13
N LEU A 339 -28.36 -0.62 -18.77
CA LEU A 339 -29.74 -1.00 -18.53
C LEU A 339 -30.04 -2.40 -19.11
N VAL A 340 -29.41 -2.75 -20.23
CA VAL A 340 -29.57 -4.02 -20.96
C VAL A 340 -28.21 -4.69 -21.13
N LYS A 341 -28.11 -5.96 -20.72
CA LYS A 341 -26.88 -6.77 -20.80
C LYS A 341 -27.06 -7.92 -21.81
N PRO A 342 -26.05 -8.25 -22.64
CA PRO A 342 -24.78 -7.54 -22.78
C PRO A 342 -24.94 -6.20 -23.54
N PHE A 343 -24.15 -5.21 -23.16
CA PHE A 343 -24.08 -3.93 -23.85
C PHE A 343 -23.24 -4.05 -25.13
N ASN A 344 -23.73 -3.54 -26.26
CA ASN A 344 -22.95 -3.53 -27.50
C ASN A 344 -22.16 -2.22 -27.59
N ILE A 345 -20.81 -2.30 -27.57
CA ILE A 345 -19.94 -1.12 -27.69
C ILE A 345 -20.17 -0.31 -28.97
N ASN A 346 -20.65 -0.95 -30.05
CA ASN A 346 -20.95 -0.28 -31.31
C ASN A 346 -22.14 0.68 -31.19
N ASN A 347 -22.96 0.55 -30.15
CA ASN A 347 -24.00 1.53 -29.83
C ASN A 347 -23.41 2.84 -29.27
N LEU A 348 -22.19 2.78 -28.73
CA LEU A 348 -21.49 3.92 -28.15
C LEU A 348 -20.61 4.63 -29.19
N ILE A 349 -19.91 3.87 -30.03
CA ILE A 349 -19.00 4.37 -31.07
C ILE A 349 -19.24 3.55 -32.34
N GLU A 350 -19.60 4.20 -33.45
CA GLU A 350 -19.91 3.50 -34.71
C GLU A 350 -18.66 3.01 -35.45
N ASP A 351 -17.57 3.79 -35.42
CA ASP A 351 -16.32 3.43 -36.09
C ASP A 351 -15.40 2.62 -35.18
N ASN A 352 -15.18 1.34 -35.53
CA ASN A 352 -14.25 0.47 -34.81
C ASN A 352 -12.81 1.01 -34.80
N ASN A 353 -12.41 1.81 -35.79
CA ASN A 353 -11.08 2.43 -35.78
C ASN A 353 -10.94 3.43 -34.64
N ASP A 354 -11.98 4.19 -34.33
CA ASP A 354 -11.96 5.12 -33.20
C ASP A 354 -11.76 4.36 -31.88
N ILE A 355 -12.43 3.21 -31.69
CA ILE A 355 -12.23 2.35 -30.51
C ILE A 355 -10.77 1.88 -30.41
N ASN A 356 -10.21 1.36 -31.51
CA ASN A 356 -8.82 0.88 -31.54
C ASN A 356 -7.83 2.01 -31.21
N TYR A 357 -8.05 3.21 -31.76
CA TYR A 357 -7.20 4.37 -31.44
C TYR A 357 -7.28 4.79 -29.97
N LEU A 358 -8.46 4.68 -29.34
CA LEU A 358 -8.60 4.97 -27.91
C LEU A 358 -7.85 3.93 -27.05
N ILE A 359 -7.93 2.65 -27.43
CA ILE A 359 -7.21 1.55 -26.77
C ILE A 359 -5.69 1.74 -26.91
N ASP A 360 -5.21 2.05 -28.11
CA ASP A 360 -3.80 2.30 -28.38
C ASP A 360 -3.26 3.46 -27.52
N LEU A 361 -4.03 4.55 -27.43
CA LEU A 361 -3.64 5.75 -26.68
C LEU A 361 -3.64 5.53 -25.16
N ALA A 362 -4.49 4.63 -24.67
CA ALA A 362 -4.53 4.22 -23.27
C ALA A 362 -3.31 3.38 -22.85
N HIS A 363 -2.46 2.93 -23.79
CA HIS A 363 -1.21 2.23 -23.51
C HIS A 363 -1.34 1.02 -22.56
N LYS A 364 -2.36 0.18 -22.78
CA LYS A 364 -2.59 -0.98 -21.90
C LYS A 364 -2.83 -0.60 -20.43
N SER A 365 -3.27 0.64 -20.15
CA SER A 365 -3.70 1.11 -18.84
C SER A 365 -5.23 1.22 -18.82
N PRO A 366 -5.93 0.32 -18.09
CA PRO A 366 -7.37 0.46 -17.86
C PRO A 366 -7.76 1.83 -17.31
N ARG A 367 -6.96 2.38 -16.38
CA ARG A 367 -7.21 3.72 -15.81
C ARG A 367 -7.19 4.81 -16.89
N ASP A 368 -6.19 4.81 -17.75
CA ASP A 368 -6.08 5.80 -18.83
C ASP A 368 -7.19 5.62 -19.86
N LEU A 369 -7.60 4.38 -20.14
CA LEU A 369 -8.74 4.11 -21.01
C LEU A 369 -10.02 4.74 -20.45
N ILE A 370 -10.34 4.50 -19.17
CA ILE A 370 -11.56 5.06 -18.57
C ILE A 370 -11.50 6.59 -18.50
N ARG A 371 -10.33 7.18 -18.19
CA ARG A 371 -10.14 8.64 -18.22
C ARG A 371 -10.29 9.23 -19.62
N LEU A 372 -9.79 8.54 -20.64
CA LEU A 372 -9.94 8.95 -22.03
C LEU A 372 -11.41 8.90 -22.45
N PHE A 373 -12.15 7.83 -22.11
CA PHE A 373 -13.59 7.75 -22.32
C PHE A 373 -14.36 8.81 -21.51
N SER A 374 -13.92 9.16 -20.31
CA SER A 374 -14.48 10.29 -19.55
C SER A 374 -14.29 11.61 -20.30
N THR A 375 -13.12 11.81 -20.91
CA THR A 375 -12.85 13.00 -21.72
C THR A 375 -13.74 13.04 -22.97
N VAL A 376 -13.98 11.88 -23.62
CA VAL A 376 -14.93 11.75 -24.74
C VAL A 376 -16.35 12.08 -24.28
N TYR A 377 -16.76 11.55 -23.12
CA TYR A 377 -18.08 11.82 -22.53
C TYR A 377 -18.28 13.32 -22.27
N ASP A 378 -17.27 14.00 -21.71
CA ASP A 378 -17.33 15.44 -21.41
C ASP A 378 -17.46 16.27 -22.70
N GLU A 379 -16.63 15.99 -23.72
CA GLU A 379 -16.71 16.69 -25.00
C GLU A 379 -18.04 16.44 -25.72
N GLN A 380 -18.59 15.21 -25.65
CA GLN A 380 -19.92 14.92 -26.17
C GLN A 380 -21.00 15.67 -25.37
N SER A 381 -20.92 15.70 -24.05
CA SER A 381 -21.91 16.37 -23.21
C SER A 381 -21.94 17.88 -23.45
N ILE A 382 -20.77 18.49 -23.71
CA ILE A 382 -20.65 19.91 -24.08
C ILE A 382 -21.28 20.16 -25.46
N ALA A 383 -21.02 19.28 -26.43
CA ALA A 383 -21.52 19.45 -27.79
C ALA A 383 -23.02 19.13 -27.94
N ASN A 384 -23.46 18.00 -27.39
CA ASN A 384 -24.84 17.50 -27.43
C ASN A 384 -25.09 16.45 -26.34
N SER A 385 -25.67 16.87 -25.20
CA SER A 385 -26.06 16.00 -24.10
C SER A 385 -27.25 15.07 -24.39
N ASN A 386 -27.99 15.30 -25.48
CA ASN A 386 -29.10 14.46 -25.93
C ASN A 386 -28.67 13.37 -26.93
N SER A 387 -27.37 13.21 -27.18
CA SER A 387 -26.88 12.17 -28.09
C SER A 387 -27.07 10.76 -27.54
N TYR A 388 -27.27 9.80 -28.45
CA TYR A 388 -27.35 8.37 -28.16
C TYR A 388 -26.01 7.65 -28.40
N LYS A 389 -25.00 8.37 -28.91
CA LYS A 389 -23.64 7.86 -29.23
C LYS A 389 -22.58 8.95 -29.10
N PHE A 390 -21.31 8.58 -29.20
CA PHE A 390 -20.19 9.52 -29.32
C PHE A 390 -19.87 9.84 -30.77
N ASP A 391 -19.83 11.13 -31.11
CA ASP A 391 -19.50 11.60 -32.44
C ASP A 391 -17.98 11.60 -32.67
N SER A 392 -17.50 11.12 -33.83
CA SER A 392 -16.06 11.05 -34.15
C SER A 392 -15.35 12.41 -34.02
N ALA A 393 -16.04 13.52 -34.32
CA ALA A 393 -15.49 14.86 -34.12
C ALA A 393 -15.17 15.16 -32.64
N ASN A 394 -16.01 14.69 -31.71
CA ASN A 394 -15.79 14.85 -30.27
C ASN A 394 -14.73 13.87 -29.76
N ILE A 395 -14.65 12.66 -30.33
CA ILE A 395 -13.58 11.70 -30.04
C ILE A 395 -12.20 12.28 -30.40
N ILE A 396 -12.06 12.90 -31.58
CA ILE A 396 -10.80 13.54 -32.00
C ILE A 396 -10.41 14.69 -31.05
N LYS A 397 -11.37 15.56 -30.69
CA LYS A 397 -11.13 16.64 -29.72
C LYS A 397 -10.69 16.10 -28.36
N ALA A 398 -11.38 15.07 -27.87
CA ALA A 398 -11.07 14.43 -26.60
C ALA A 398 -9.67 13.81 -26.58
N LYS A 399 -9.24 13.13 -27.66
CA LYS A 399 -7.87 12.59 -27.77
C LYS A 399 -6.80 13.69 -27.63
N ILE A 400 -6.98 14.81 -28.34
CA ILE A 400 -6.05 15.95 -28.26
C ILE A 400 -6.05 16.56 -26.85
N LYS A 401 -7.24 16.74 -26.27
CA LYS A 401 -7.41 17.31 -24.93
C LYS A 401 -6.77 16.41 -23.87
N PHE A 402 -7.10 15.12 -23.86
CA PHE A 402 -6.54 14.12 -22.95
C PHE A 402 -5.01 14.12 -22.95
N CYS A 403 -4.38 14.12 -24.13
CA CYS A 403 -2.92 14.13 -24.24
C CYS A 403 -2.29 15.46 -23.78
N LYS A 404 -2.90 16.60 -24.09
CA LYS A 404 -2.39 17.92 -23.72
C LYS A 404 -2.57 18.24 -22.24
N GLU A 405 -3.65 17.76 -21.66
CA GLU A 405 -4.05 18.04 -20.28
C GLU A 405 -3.75 16.86 -19.35
N TYR A 406 -2.97 15.89 -19.82
CA TYR A 406 -2.60 14.73 -19.01
C TYR A 406 -1.83 15.16 -17.76
N ASP A 407 -2.33 14.77 -16.60
CA ASP A 407 -1.75 15.14 -15.30
C ASP A 407 -0.51 14.31 -14.98
N TYR A 408 0.62 14.73 -15.56
CA TYR A 408 1.93 14.13 -15.28
C TYR A 408 2.42 14.42 -13.85
N TYR A 409 1.98 15.50 -13.22
CA TYR A 409 2.43 15.87 -11.86
C TYR A 409 1.92 14.90 -10.79
N SER A 410 0.74 14.31 -11.01
CA SER A 410 0.24 13.24 -10.14
C SER A 410 1.09 11.96 -10.22
N LEU A 411 1.74 11.70 -11.37
CA LEU A 411 2.64 10.55 -11.52
C LEU A 411 4.07 10.86 -11.05
N PHE A 412 4.52 12.08 -11.33
CA PHE A 412 5.87 12.55 -11.08
C PHE A 412 5.82 13.86 -10.31
N PRO A 413 5.62 13.81 -8.97
CA PRO A 413 5.69 15.00 -8.14
C PRO A 413 7.06 15.66 -8.30
N SER A 414 7.11 16.84 -8.89
CA SER A 414 8.33 17.63 -9.06
C SER A 414 8.10 19.09 -8.67
N LYS A 415 9.17 19.77 -8.27
CA LYS A 415 9.12 21.22 -8.03
C LYS A 415 8.87 21.93 -9.36
N ARG A 416 7.65 22.46 -9.51
CA ARG A 416 7.19 23.18 -10.72
C ARG A 416 8.15 24.30 -11.13
N GLY A 417 8.29 24.48 -12.44
CA GLY A 417 9.09 25.57 -13.04
C GLY A 417 10.61 25.38 -12.99
N THR A 418 11.12 24.24 -12.51
CA THR A 418 12.55 23.93 -12.57
C THR A 418 12.96 23.37 -13.94
N LYS A 419 14.26 23.36 -14.26
CA LYS A 419 14.75 22.80 -15.54
C LYS A 419 14.56 21.28 -15.66
N GLU A 420 14.51 20.59 -14.52
CA GLU A 420 14.34 19.15 -14.37
C GLU A 420 12.89 18.74 -14.08
N ASP A 421 12.00 19.72 -14.01
CA ASP A 421 10.57 19.53 -13.85
C ASP A 421 9.98 18.63 -14.97
N ILE A 422 9.03 17.76 -14.62
CA ILE A 422 8.47 16.78 -15.56
C ILE A 422 7.93 17.43 -16.85
N ILE A 423 7.16 18.51 -16.74
CA ILE A 423 6.61 19.22 -17.91
C ILE A 423 7.73 19.89 -18.71
N SER A 424 8.73 20.47 -18.02
CA SER A 424 9.93 21.02 -18.66
C SER A 424 10.71 19.96 -19.45
N ILE A 425 10.77 18.72 -18.95
CA ILE A 425 11.43 17.60 -19.64
C ILE A 425 10.60 17.11 -20.82
N ILE A 426 9.29 16.93 -20.66
CA ILE A 426 8.39 16.54 -21.76
C ILE A 426 8.42 17.58 -22.88
N ASN A 427 8.40 18.88 -22.54
CA ASN A 427 8.51 19.96 -23.51
C ASN A 427 9.83 19.92 -24.29
N LYS A 428 10.92 19.41 -23.71
CA LYS A 428 12.17 19.20 -24.45
C LYS A 428 12.02 18.10 -25.51
N ILE A 429 11.37 17.00 -25.15
CA ILE A 429 11.06 15.89 -26.08
C ILE A 429 10.15 16.38 -27.21
N LEU A 430 9.06 17.09 -26.88
CA LEU A 430 8.10 17.60 -27.86
C LEU A 430 8.72 18.61 -28.83
N ARG A 431 9.66 19.43 -28.37
CA ARG A 431 10.39 20.38 -29.23
C ARG A 431 11.35 19.70 -30.20
N VAL A 432 12.04 18.63 -29.78
CA VAL A 432 12.82 17.80 -30.71
C VAL A 432 11.90 17.23 -31.80
N GLY A 433 10.67 16.87 -31.44
CA GLY A 433 9.63 16.49 -32.40
C GLY A 433 9.91 15.17 -33.13
N LYS A 434 10.74 14.30 -32.55
CA LYS A 434 11.07 12.98 -33.08
C LYS A 434 10.79 11.90 -32.04
N VAL A 435 10.17 10.81 -32.47
CA VAL A 435 9.95 9.61 -31.63
C VAL A 435 11.26 8.86 -31.39
N HIS A 436 12.10 8.79 -32.42
CA HIS A 436 13.45 8.26 -32.37
C HIS A 436 14.45 9.41 -32.48
N PHE A 437 15.32 9.58 -31.50
CA PHE A 437 16.26 10.70 -31.46
C PHE A 437 17.60 10.33 -30.83
N LYS A 438 18.62 11.14 -31.10
CA LYS A 438 19.98 11.01 -30.58
C LYS A 438 20.33 12.20 -29.67
N SER A 439 21.39 12.07 -28.89
CA SER A 439 21.89 13.20 -28.08
C SER A 439 22.24 14.43 -28.93
N THR A 440 22.67 14.22 -30.18
CA THR A 440 22.93 15.30 -31.14
C THR A 440 21.70 16.11 -31.51
N ASP A 441 20.50 15.51 -31.49
CA ASP A 441 19.26 16.24 -31.76
C ASP A 441 18.99 17.27 -30.65
N LEU A 442 19.18 16.89 -29.39
CA LEU A 442 19.08 17.81 -28.25
C LEU A 442 20.15 18.92 -28.30
N VAL A 443 21.38 18.57 -28.69
CA VAL A 443 22.45 19.55 -28.91
C VAL A 443 22.03 20.57 -29.97
N SER A 444 21.48 20.10 -31.09
CA SER A 444 21.08 20.99 -32.20
C SER A 444 19.89 21.90 -31.86
N GLU A 445 18.84 21.36 -31.21
CA GLU A 445 17.61 22.10 -30.91
C GLU A 445 17.79 23.12 -29.77
N PHE A 446 18.57 22.75 -28.74
CA PHE A 446 18.72 23.58 -27.53
C PHE A 446 20.08 24.27 -27.41
N LYS A 447 21.00 24.04 -28.35
CA LYS A 447 22.40 24.51 -28.28
C LYS A 447 23.10 24.08 -26.99
N PHE A 448 22.79 22.87 -26.52
CA PHE A 448 23.40 22.30 -25.31
C PHE A 448 24.81 21.79 -25.59
N SER A 449 25.64 21.72 -24.54
CA SER A 449 26.83 20.89 -24.58
C SER A 449 26.45 19.40 -24.66
N THR A 450 27.33 18.56 -25.20
CA THR A 450 27.14 17.10 -25.22
C THR A 450 26.88 16.53 -23.82
N GLN A 451 27.60 17.04 -22.81
CA GLN A 451 27.40 16.63 -21.42
C GLN A 451 26.01 17.00 -20.90
N SER A 452 25.55 18.23 -21.18
CA SER A 452 24.21 18.68 -20.77
C SER A 452 23.11 17.85 -21.45
N ALA A 453 23.26 17.54 -22.74
CA ALA A 453 22.32 16.68 -23.46
C ALA A 453 22.23 15.27 -22.83
N ASN A 454 23.38 14.68 -22.51
CA ASN A 454 23.45 13.38 -21.84
C ASN A 454 22.84 13.40 -20.43
N ASN A 455 23.00 14.49 -19.68
CA ASN A 455 22.35 14.66 -18.38
C ASN A 455 20.82 14.69 -18.53
N TYR A 456 20.27 15.40 -19.52
CA TYR A 456 18.82 15.40 -19.77
C TYR A 456 18.31 14.04 -20.23
N ILE A 457 19.07 13.32 -21.06
CA ILE A 457 18.73 11.93 -21.43
C ILE A 457 18.64 11.05 -20.17
N LYS A 458 19.59 11.18 -19.23
CA LYS A 458 19.54 10.44 -17.97
C LYS A 458 18.28 10.77 -17.17
N ILE A 459 17.88 12.04 -17.10
CA ILE A 459 16.65 12.48 -16.42
C ILE A 459 15.41 11.93 -17.13
N MET A 460 15.35 11.98 -18.47
CA MET A 460 14.25 11.43 -19.27
C MET A 460 14.09 9.92 -19.04
N LYS A 461 15.20 9.18 -18.94
CA LYS A 461 15.19 7.76 -18.58
C LYS A 461 14.72 7.52 -17.16
N ASP A 462 15.13 8.35 -16.19
CA ASP A 462 14.74 8.23 -14.78
C ASP A 462 13.25 8.50 -14.54
N TYR A 463 12.63 9.32 -15.40
CA TYR A 463 11.17 9.50 -15.47
C TYR A 463 10.46 8.39 -16.28
N GLY A 464 11.19 7.47 -16.91
CA GLY A 464 10.59 6.43 -17.76
C GLY A 464 9.94 6.97 -19.03
N LEU A 465 10.36 8.13 -19.54
CA LEU A 465 9.80 8.71 -20.77
C LEU A 465 10.44 8.15 -22.04
N ILE A 466 11.68 7.67 -21.93
CA ILE A 466 12.49 7.16 -23.04
C ILE A 466 13.28 5.92 -22.62
N ILE A 467 13.60 5.07 -23.60
CA ILE A 467 14.52 3.93 -23.45
C ILE A 467 15.65 3.98 -24.48
N ASP A 468 16.69 3.17 -24.26
CA ASP A 468 17.74 2.97 -25.25
C ASP A 468 17.18 2.14 -26.42
N ASN A 469 17.53 2.48 -27.66
CA ASN A 469 17.20 1.65 -28.82
C ASN A 469 18.22 0.52 -28.96
N ASP A 470 17.95 -0.63 -28.37
CA ASP A 470 18.84 -1.80 -28.37
C ASP A 470 19.02 -2.45 -29.76
N GLN A 471 18.22 -2.04 -30.76
CA GLN A 471 18.33 -2.54 -32.13
C GLN A 471 19.50 -1.91 -32.93
N VAL A 472 20.10 -0.83 -32.43
CA VAL A 472 21.21 -0.14 -33.09
C VAL A 472 22.55 -0.68 -32.55
N VAL A 473 23.10 -1.70 -33.20
CA VAL A 473 24.43 -2.26 -32.86
C VAL A 473 25.53 -1.53 -33.65
N GLY A 474 26.51 -0.95 -32.94
CA GLY A 474 27.70 -0.33 -33.57
C GLY A 474 27.53 1.09 -34.11
N GLY A 475 26.37 1.72 -33.89
CA GLY A 475 26.09 3.12 -34.26
C GLY A 475 26.03 4.08 -33.08
N ALA A 476 25.82 5.38 -33.37
CA ALA A 476 25.57 6.38 -32.33
C ALA A 476 24.29 6.04 -31.54
N LYS A 477 24.39 6.06 -30.21
CA LYS A 477 23.31 5.70 -29.28
C LYS A 477 22.03 6.48 -29.59
N GLU A 478 20.96 5.75 -29.84
CA GLU A 478 19.63 6.27 -30.16
C GLU A 478 18.64 5.94 -29.03
N PHE A 479 17.64 6.80 -28.86
CA PHE A 479 16.62 6.71 -27.82
C PHE A 479 15.22 6.75 -28.44
N ILE A 480 14.28 6.05 -27.81
CA ILE A 480 12.88 5.95 -28.25
C ILE A 480 11.97 6.53 -27.17
N VAL A 481 11.05 7.41 -27.56
CA VAL A 481 9.96 7.88 -26.70
C VAL A 481 8.92 6.78 -26.54
N ILE A 482 8.62 6.38 -25.30
CA ILE A 482 7.75 5.22 -25.03
C ILE A 482 6.33 5.61 -24.61
N ASP A 483 6.11 6.83 -24.11
CA ASP A 483 4.76 7.27 -23.73
C ASP A 483 3.92 7.58 -24.99
N PRO A 484 2.83 6.84 -25.29
CA PRO A 484 2.05 7.05 -26.49
C PRO A 484 1.31 8.38 -26.52
N LYS A 485 1.06 9.02 -25.36
CA LYS A 485 0.49 10.37 -25.31
C LYS A 485 1.49 11.36 -25.89
N ILE A 486 2.77 11.24 -25.51
CA ILE A 486 3.85 12.08 -26.06
C ILE A 486 4.07 11.77 -27.55
N VAL A 487 4.08 10.49 -27.94
CA VAL A 487 4.18 10.08 -29.35
C VAL A 487 3.02 10.67 -30.18
N PHE A 488 1.80 10.62 -29.65
CA PHE A 488 0.62 11.21 -30.27
C PHE A 488 0.78 12.71 -30.46
N LEU A 489 1.25 13.44 -29.44
CA LEU A 489 1.51 14.88 -29.53
C LEU A 489 2.58 15.22 -30.57
N ILE A 490 3.67 14.44 -30.64
CA ILE A 490 4.72 14.59 -31.66
C ILE A 490 4.14 14.43 -33.07
N LYS A 491 3.38 13.34 -33.30
CA LYS A 491 2.74 13.07 -34.61
C LYS A 491 1.75 14.16 -35.02
N ASN A 492 1.15 14.86 -34.07
CA ASN A 492 0.23 15.98 -34.30
C ASN A 492 0.94 17.35 -34.27
N ASN A 493 2.28 17.40 -34.34
CA ASN A 493 3.09 18.62 -34.35
C ASN A 493 2.85 19.55 -33.13
N ILE A 494 2.46 18.98 -31.98
CA ILE A 494 2.30 19.73 -30.73
C ILE A 494 3.64 19.79 -30.02
N LYS A 495 4.21 21.00 -29.92
CA LYS A 495 5.58 21.22 -29.41
C LYS A 495 5.68 21.53 -27.91
N MET A 496 4.55 21.71 -27.23
CA MET A 496 4.55 22.16 -25.84
C MET A 496 3.24 21.81 -25.12
N LEU A 497 3.36 21.33 -23.88
CA LEU A 497 2.31 21.27 -22.87
C LEU A 497 2.26 22.61 -22.12
N ARG A 498 1.05 23.09 -21.83
CA ARG A 498 0.86 24.25 -20.95
C ARG A 498 0.79 23.75 -19.51
N ASP A 499 1.32 24.53 -18.56
CA ASP A 499 1.00 24.31 -17.16
C ASP A 499 -0.50 24.49 -16.98
N ILE A 500 -1.19 23.44 -16.53
CA ILE A 500 -2.57 23.55 -16.07
C ILE A 500 -2.48 24.27 -14.72
N ALA A 501 -3.05 25.48 -14.67
CA ALA A 501 -3.00 26.36 -13.51
C ALA A 501 -3.61 25.70 -12.27
#